data_AF-A0A2K2VHY8-F1
#
_entry.id   AF-A0A2K2VHY8-F1
#
_cell.length_a   1.000
_cell.length_b   1.000
_cell.length_c   1.000
_cell.angle_alpha   90.00
_cell.angle_beta   90.00
_cell.angle_gamma   90.00
#
_symmetry.space_group_name_H-M   'P 1'
#
loop_
_entity.id
_entity.type
_entity.pdbx_description
1 polymer ?
#
loop_
_entity_poly.entity_id
_entity_poly.type
_entity_poly.pdbx_seq_one_letter_code
_entity_poly.pdbx_strand_id
1 'polypeptide(L)'
;MFPTSSECRDGSSVSKHVIKIIDAIDKSGVAYQLTPMGTVIETETMKEALAIIELAYEQLKDCERVYSSLKFDIRHNQKNRLKTKIASVEKVLKRKINQV
;
A
#
# COMPACT_ATOMS: atom_id res chain seq x y z
N MET A 1 4.83 2.46 4.88
CA MET A 1 5.42 3.64 5.55
C MET A 1 4.97 3.63 7.00
N PHE A 2 5.87 3.85 7.96
CA PHE A 2 5.51 3.94 9.38
C PHE A 2 6.44 4.91 10.12
N PRO A 3 5.94 5.60 11.16
CA PRO A 3 6.77 6.45 11.99
C PRO A 3 7.70 5.61 12.86
N THR A 4 8.92 6.09 13.03
CA THR A 4 9.94 5.46 13.90
C THR A 4 10.24 6.26 15.15
N SER A 5 9.85 7.53 15.17
CA SER A 5 10.02 8.44 16.29
C SER A 5 9.00 8.17 17.41
N SER A 6 9.37 8.43 18.66
CA SER A 6 8.62 8.01 19.85
C SER A 6 7.31 8.76 20.06
N GLU A 7 7.21 10.01 19.62
CA GLU A 7 6.04 10.88 19.73
C GLU A 7 4.87 10.44 18.82
N CYS A 8 5.17 9.65 17.78
CA CYS A 8 4.20 9.07 16.86
C CYS A 8 3.96 7.57 17.11
N ARG A 9 4.38 7.05 18.27
CA ARG A 9 4.21 5.63 18.63
C ARG A 9 3.56 5.51 20.00
N ASP A 10 2.65 4.55 20.11
CA ASP A 10 2.03 4.16 21.37
C ASP A 10 2.67 2.84 21.83
N GLY A 11 3.80 2.96 22.53
CA GLY A 11 4.72 1.84 22.77
C GLY A 11 5.28 1.27 21.45
N SER A 12 4.91 0.04 21.11
CA SER A 12 5.28 -0.59 19.83
C SER A 12 4.28 -0.32 18.71
N SER A 13 3.09 0.21 19.01
CA SER A 13 1.96 0.36 18.08
C SER A 13 2.03 1.63 17.24
N VAL A 14 1.69 1.49 15.96
CA VAL A 14 1.58 2.58 14.96
C VAL A 14 0.21 2.64 14.28
N SER A 15 -0.77 1.88 14.80
CA SER A 15 -2.08 1.67 14.17
C SER A 15 -2.85 2.97 13.89
N LYS A 16 -2.79 3.96 14.79
CA LYS A 16 -3.43 5.28 14.61
C LYS A 16 -3.02 5.96 13.30
N HIS A 17 -1.74 5.85 12.95
CA HIS A 17 -1.19 6.41 11.72
C HIS A 17 -1.53 5.57 10.49
N VAL A 18 -1.52 4.24 10.63
CA VAL A 18 -1.93 3.32 9.56
C VAL A 18 -3.39 3.60 9.15
N ILE A 19 -4.29 3.82 10.10
CA ILE A 19 -5.70 4.13 9.82
C ILE A 19 -5.84 5.40 8.97
N LYS A 20 -5.13 6.49 9.33
CA LYS A 20 -5.15 7.75 8.57
C LYS A 20 -4.66 7.56 7.13
N ILE A 21 -3.59 6.80 6.95
CA ILE A 21 -3.04 6.50 5.61
C ILE A 21 -4.05 5.73 4.77
N ILE A 22 -4.66 4.68 5.34
CA ILE A 22 -5.62 3.86 4.59
C ILE A 22 -6.88 4.65 4.24
N ASP A 23 -7.40 5.47 5.16
CA ASP A 23 -8.52 6.36 4.88
C ASP A 23 -8.21 7.35 3.74
N ALA A 24 -7.00 7.92 3.70
CA ALA A 24 -6.57 8.80 2.62
C ALA A 24 -6.45 8.06 1.28
N ILE A 25 -5.88 6.85 1.27
CA ILE A 25 -5.77 6.01 0.06
C ILE A 25 -7.17 5.61 -0.43
N ASP A 26 -8.06 5.20 0.46
CA ASP A 26 -9.44 4.80 0.11
C ASP A 26 -10.19 5.96 -0.55
N LYS A 27 -10.11 7.15 0.04
CA LYS A 27 -10.72 8.39 -0.50
C LYS A 27 -10.12 8.85 -1.83
N SER A 28 -8.89 8.43 -2.16
CA SER A 28 -8.27 8.76 -3.45
C SER A 28 -8.92 8.02 -4.63
N GLY A 29 -9.66 6.94 -4.36
CA GLY A 29 -10.30 6.11 -5.39
C GLY A 29 -9.33 5.21 -6.16
N VAL A 30 -8.04 5.17 -5.79
CA VAL A 30 -7.08 4.25 -6.40
C VAL A 30 -7.44 2.80 -6.08
N ALA A 31 -7.19 1.89 -7.02
CA ALA A 31 -7.29 0.47 -6.72
C ALA A 31 -6.18 0.10 -5.72
N TYR A 32 -6.57 -0.46 -4.57
CA TYR A 32 -5.63 -0.88 -3.54
C TYR A 32 -6.04 -2.19 -2.87
N GLN A 33 -5.09 -2.81 -2.20
CA GLN A 33 -5.29 -3.92 -1.28
C GLN A 33 -4.41 -3.73 -0.05
N LEU A 34 -5.04 -3.65 1.12
CA LEU A 34 -4.34 -3.70 2.39
C LEU A 34 -3.94 -5.15 2.71
N THR A 35 -2.72 -5.34 3.16
CA THR A 35 -2.18 -6.63 3.65
C THR A 35 -1.58 -6.43 5.04
N PRO A 36 -1.29 -7.51 5.79
CA PRO A 36 -0.68 -7.39 7.12
C PRO A 36 0.67 -6.65 7.14
N MET A 37 1.41 -6.64 6.02
CA MET A 37 2.76 -6.07 5.94
C MET A 37 2.85 -4.79 5.10
N GLY A 38 1.74 -4.31 4.54
CA GLY A 38 1.73 -3.10 3.74
C GLY A 38 0.53 -3.00 2.82
N THR A 39 0.52 -1.96 1.99
CA THR A 39 -0.56 -1.68 1.05
C THR A 39 -0.02 -1.83 -0.36
N VAL A 40 -0.72 -2.61 -1.18
CA VAL A 40 -0.44 -2.71 -2.61
C VAL A 40 -1.40 -1.76 -3.31
N ILE A 41 -0.87 -0.87 -4.16
CA ILE A 41 -1.66 0.05 -4.98
C ILE A 41 -1.43 -0.25 -6.45
N GLU A 42 -2.42 0.01 -7.28
CA GLU A 42 -2.35 -0.14 -8.73
C GLU A 42 -2.74 1.17 -9.40
N THR A 43 -1.81 1.74 -10.18
CA THR A 43 -1.97 2.99 -10.91
C THR A 43 -1.56 2.80 -12.37
N GLU A 44 -2.02 3.69 -13.27
CA GLU A 44 -1.68 3.63 -14.70
C GLU A 44 -0.31 4.26 -14.96
N THR A 45 0.08 5.25 -14.14
CA THR A 45 1.35 5.96 -14.30
C THR A 45 2.20 5.95 -13.03
N MET A 46 3.52 6.10 -13.20
CA MET A 46 4.45 6.32 -12.09
C MET A 46 4.12 7.62 -11.33
N LYS A 47 3.66 8.65 -12.04
CA LYS A 47 3.28 9.94 -11.42
C LYS A 47 2.13 9.76 -10.43
N GLU A 48 1.11 9.00 -10.80
CA GLU A 48 -0.01 8.65 -9.90
C GLU A 48 0.48 7.85 -8.69
N ALA A 49 1.35 6.85 -8.90
CA ALA A 49 1.89 6.06 -7.79
C ALA A 49 2.63 6.95 -6.78
N LEU A 50 3.47 7.86 -7.27
CA LEU A 50 4.20 8.81 -6.43
C LEU A 50 3.27 9.80 -5.73
N ALA A 51 2.19 10.25 -6.37
CA ALA A 51 1.19 11.11 -5.74
C ALA A 51 0.46 10.41 -4.58
N ILE A 52 0.16 9.11 -4.70
CA ILE A 52 -0.42 8.33 -3.59
C ILE A 52 0.58 8.14 -2.45
N ILE A 53 1.87 7.94 -2.77
CA ILE A 53 2.94 7.85 -1.77
C ILE A 53 3.08 9.18 -1.02
N GLU A 54 3.03 10.31 -1.75
CA GLU A 54 3.04 11.65 -1.18
C GLU A 54 1.83 11.85 -0.25
N LEU A 55 0.61 11.58 -0.73
CA LEU A 55 -0.62 11.64 0.05
C LEU A 55 -0.52 10.83 1.36
N ALA A 56 0.05 9.63 1.30
CA ALA A 56 0.29 8.80 2.49
C ALA A 56 1.30 9.42 3.45
N TYR A 57 2.39 10.01 2.92
CA TYR A 57 3.37 10.74 3.73
C TYR A 57 2.77 11.96 4.42
N GLU A 58 1.84 12.66 3.76
CA GLU A 58 1.19 13.84 4.35
C GLU A 58 0.46 13.52 5.66
N GLN A 59 -0.05 12.28 5.80
CA GLN A 59 -0.72 11.83 7.02
C GLN A 59 0.23 11.64 8.21
N LEU A 60 1.54 11.72 7.98
CA LEU A 60 2.61 11.55 8.96
C LEU A 60 3.47 12.80 9.14
N LYS A 61 3.06 13.97 8.61
CA LYS A 61 3.85 15.22 8.67
C LYS A 61 4.24 15.66 10.08
N ASP A 62 3.46 15.27 11.08
CA ASP A 62 3.72 15.61 12.49
C ASP A 62 4.77 14.69 13.15
N CYS A 63 5.25 13.66 12.45
CA CYS A 63 6.24 12.72 12.96
C CYS A 63 7.65 13.13 12.54
N GLU A 64 8.58 13.21 13.51
CA GLU A 64 9.96 13.63 13.25
C GLU A 64 10.67 12.72 12.26
N ARG A 65 10.40 11.40 12.35
CA ARG A 65 11.07 10.41 11.49
C ARG A 65 10.11 9.34 10.98
N VAL A 66 10.07 9.21 9.67
CA VAL A 66 9.27 8.22 8.95
C VAL A 66 10.18 7.29 8.15
N TYR A 67 9.93 5.98 8.25
CA TYR A 67 10.55 4.98 7.38
C TYR A 67 9.55 4.49 6.34
N SER A 68 9.97 4.44 5.07
CA SER A 68 9.16 3.90 3.98
C SER A 68 9.98 2.94 3.13
N SER A 69 9.37 1.81 2.78
CA SER A 69 9.89 0.86 1.81
C SER A 69 8.87 0.74 0.69
N LEU A 70 9.32 0.96 -0.55
CA LEU A 70 8.48 1.00 -1.74
C LEU A 70 9.03 0.02 -2.77
N LYS A 71 8.14 -0.75 -3.39
CA LYS A 71 8.49 -1.68 -4.45
C LYS A 71 7.57 -1.45 -5.63
N PHE A 72 8.15 -1.23 -6.80
CA PHE A 72 7.42 -1.01 -8.04
C PHE A 72 7.55 -2.25 -8.94
N ASP A 73 6.43 -2.92 -9.23
CA ASP A 73 6.32 -3.98 -10.25
C ASP A 73 5.71 -3.35 -11.52
N ILE A 74 6.58 -2.79 -12.37
CA ILE A 74 6.17 -2.01 -13.56
C ILE A 74 6.23 -2.90 -14.79
N ARG A 75 5.12 -3.02 -15.50
CA ARG A 75 5.05 -3.73 -16.78
C ARG A 75 4.05 -3.05 -17.70
N HIS A 76 4.52 -2.65 -18.89
CA HIS A 76 3.67 -2.01 -19.91
C HIS A 76 2.55 -2.95 -20.41
N ASN A 77 1.44 -2.36 -20.86
CA ASN A 77 0.29 -3.03 -21.47
C ASN A 77 -0.34 -4.12 -20.60
N GLN A 78 -0.37 -3.91 -19.29
CA GLN A 78 -1.02 -4.80 -18.34
C GLN A 78 -1.90 -3.97 -17.40
N LYS A 79 -3.08 -4.51 -17.06
CA LYS A 79 -4.05 -3.88 -16.15
C LYS A 79 -4.66 -4.93 -15.23
N ASN A 80 -5.25 -4.48 -14.12
CA ASN A 80 -5.91 -5.30 -13.12
C ASN A 80 -4.98 -6.41 -12.58
N ARG A 81 -3.72 -6.05 -12.36
CA ARG A 81 -2.62 -6.94 -11.96
C ARG A 81 -2.84 -7.50 -10.56
N LEU A 82 -3.48 -6.75 -9.67
CA LEU A 82 -3.86 -7.23 -8.33
C LEU A 82 -4.67 -8.54 -8.41
N LYS A 83 -5.67 -8.59 -9.31
CA LYS A 83 -6.54 -9.77 -9.47
C LYS A 83 -5.94 -10.82 -10.40
N THR A 84 -5.41 -10.39 -11.55
CA THR A 84 -4.95 -11.31 -12.60
C THR A 84 -3.73 -12.12 -12.20
N LYS A 85 -2.84 -11.57 -11.36
CA LYS A 85 -1.65 -12.29 -10.88
C LYS A 85 -2.04 -13.47 -10.00
N ILE A 86 -3.01 -13.28 -9.10
CA ILE A 86 -3.55 -14.37 -8.27
C ILE A 86 -4.26 -15.41 -9.13
N ALA A 87 -5.13 -14.97 -10.05
CA ALA A 87 -5.83 -15.87 -10.97
C ALA A 87 -4.86 -16.72 -11.81
N SER A 88 -3.75 -16.15 -12.26
CA SER A 88 -2.71 -16.88 -13.00
C SER A 88 -2.07 -17.98 -12.17
N VAL A 89 -1.79 -17.73 -10.89
CA VAL A 89 -1.21 -18.72 -9.98
C VAL A 89 -2.21 -19.84 -9.70
N GLU A 90 -3.46 -19.50 -9.35
CA GLU A 90 -4.53 -20.47 -9.10
C GLU A 90 -4.79 -21.36 -10.32
N LYS A 91 -4.75 -20.78 -11.54
CA LYS A 91 -4.90 -21.53 -12.79
C LYS A 91 -3.82 -22.60 -12.96
N VAL A 92 -2.56 -22.26 -12.66
CA VAL A 92 -1.44 -23.21 -12.75
C VAL A 92 -1.53 -24.26 -11.65
N LEU A 93 -1.89 -23.86 -10.43
CA LEU A 93 -2.03 -24.77 -9.29
C LEU A 93 -3.29 -25.65 -9.35
N LYS A 94 -4.24 -25.33 -10.23
CA LYS A 94 -5.56 -25.98 -10.34
C LYS A 94 -6.35 -25.99 -9.03
N ARG A 95 -6.13 -25.00 -8.17
CA ARG A 95 -6.84 -24.81 -6.90
C ARG A 95 -6.81 -23.35 -6.46
N LYS A 96 -7.75 -23.00 -5.58
CA LYS A 96 -7.78 -21.69 -4.90
C LYS A 96 -6.67 -21.60 -3.85
N ILE A 97 -6.16 -20.39 -3.67
CA ILE A 97 -5.18 -20.10 -2.61
C ILE A 97 -5.81 -19.17 -1.57
N ASN A 98 -5.38 -19.31 -0.32
CA ASN A 98 -5.83 -18.43 0.74
C ASN A 98 -5.31 -17.02 0.46
N GLN A 99 -6.24 -16.08 0.40
CA GLN A 99 -5.96 -14.65 0.30
C GLN A 99 -6.27 -14.06 1.67
N VAL A 100 -5.40 -13.16 2.13
CA VAL A 100 -5.58 -12.39 3.36
C VAL A 100 -6.10 -11.01 2.99
#